data_AF-A0A2M7M2C2-F1
#
_entry.id   AF-A0A2M7M2C2-F1
#
_cell.length_a   1.000
_cell.length_b   1.000
_cell.length_c   1.000
_cell.angle_alpha   90.00
_cell.angle_beta   90.00
_cell.angle_gamma   90.00
#
_symmetry.space_group_name_H-M   'P 1'
#
loop_
_entity.id
_entity.type
_entity.pdbx_description
1 polymer ?
#
loop_
_entity_poly.entity_id
_entity_poly.type
_entity_poly.pdbx_seq_one_letter_code
_entity_poly.pdbx_strand_id
1 'polypeptide(L)'
;MEYPLITLYESLYKSFGPQHWWPARTKFEIIAGAILTQQTTWKNVEKAIENLRKEHLLSVKNLGEAPLRKIEKLVRPVGYYRQKSKHLKGVSAYLLKHCRGDLNKFFRKETKTLRKELLMLRGIGKETADSILLYAGEKRVFVIDAYTRRVLQRLNLLVENDYDKIRRFFEKNLPKDIKI
;
A
#
# COMPACT_ATOMS: atom_id res chain seq x y z
N MET A 1 24.25 21.57 -6.94
CA MET A 1 24.44 20.11 -7.03
C MET A 1 23.10 19.52 -7.40
N GLU A 2 22.95 19.00 -8.62
CA GLU A 2 21.79 18.18 -8.99
C GLU A 2 21.74 16.96 -8.07
N TYR A 3 20.62 16.76 -7.40
CA TYR A 3 20.43 15.57 -6.60
C TYR A 3 20.24 14.38 -7.55
N PRO A 4 21.04 13.31 -7.44
CA PRO A 4 20.94 12.14 -8.33
C PRO A 4 19.51 11.55 -8.41
N LEU A 5 18.72 11.71 -7.35
CA LEU A 5 17.32 11.29 -7.31
C LEU A 5 16.39 12.16 -8.14
N ILE A 6 16.62 13.47 -8.23
CA ILE A 6 15.80 14.38 -9.05
C ILE A 6 16.06 14.06 -10.52
N THR A 7 17.32 13.96 -10.93
CA THR A 7 17.69 13.57 -12.30
C THR A 7 17.13 12.19 -12.67
N LEU A 8 17.18 11.22 -11.75
CA LEU A 8 16.56 9.91 -11.94
C LEU A 8 15.04 10.03 -12.12
N TYR A 9 14.37 10.78 -11.25
CA TYR A 9 12.93 11.01 -11.34
C TYR A 9 12.55 11.67 -12.66
N GLU A 10 13.23 12.74 -13.07
CA GLU A 10 12.98 13.44 -14.34
C GLU A 10 13.20 12.53 -15.56
N SER A 11 14.24 11.69 -15.52
CA SER A 11 14.51 10.72 -16.59
C SER A 11 13.40 9.67 -16.71
N LEU A 12 12.94 9.15 -15.58
CA LEU A 12 11.82 8.21 -15.53
C LEU A 12 10.52 8.89 -15.98
N TYR A 13 10.25 10.09 -15.49
CA TYR A 13 9.05 10.86 -15.84
C TYR A 13 9.01 11.20 -17.34
N LYS A 14 10.13 11.61 -17.92
CA LYS A 14 10.24 11.86 -19.37
C LYS A 14 9.97 10.61 -20.20
N SER A 15 10.37 9.44 -19.72
CA SER A 15 10.26 8.18 -20.46
C SER A 15 8.87 7.55 -20.35
N PHE A 16 8.24 7.65 -19.18
CA PHE A 16 7.01 6.92 -18.86
C PHE A 16 5.80 7.84 -18.66
N GLY A 17 6.00 9.11 -18.37
CA GLY A 17 4.93 10.04 -18.00
C GLY A 17 4.23 9.65 -16.68
N PRO A 18 3.08 10.29 -16.37
CA PRO A 18 2.27 9.92 -15.22
C PRO A 18 1.73 8.49 -15.38
N GLN A 19 2.02 7.63 -14.40
CA GLN A 19 1.68 6.21 -14.48
C GLN A 19 0.31 5.85 -13.90
N HIS A 20 -0.33 6.74 -13.11
CA HIS A 20 -1.59 6.47 -12.41
C HIS A 20 -1.64 5.06 -11.77
N TRP A 21 -0.54 4.71 -11.10
CA TRP A 21 -0.14 3.33 -10.83
C TRP A 21 -1.13 2.50 -9.96
N TRP A 22 -2.10 3.12 -9.28
CA TRP A 22 -3.10 2.43 -8.46
C TRP A 22 -4.53 2.62 -8.93
N PRO A 23 -5.09 1.68 -9.71
CA PRO A 23 -6.45 1.77 -10.21
C PRO A 23 -7.47 1.30 -9.15
N ALA A 24 -7.80 2.17 -8.20
CA ALA A 24 -8.82 1.92 -7.17
C ALA A 24 -9.88 3.00 -7.12
N ARG A 25 -11.10 2.61 -6.75
CA ARG A 25 -12.27 3.52 -6.67
C ARG A 25 -12.43 4.17 -5.30
N THR A 26 -11.90 3.54 -4.25
CA THR A 26 -12.04 4.03 -2.87
C THR A 26 -10.78 3.80 -2.05
N LYS A 27 -10.61 4.55 -0.95
CA LYS A 27 -9.53 4.34 0.03
C LYS A 27 -9.48 2.91 0.57
N PHE A 28 -10.64 2.26 0.72
CA PHE A 28 -10.67 0.88 1.20
C PHE A 28 -10.21 -0.11 0.14
N GLU A 29 -10.55 0.12 -1.13
CA GLU A 29 -10.00 -0.69 -2.23
C GLU A 29 -8.46 -0.60 -2.28
N ILE A 30 -7.90 0.58 -1.99
CA ILE A 30 -6.44 0.76 -1.85
C ILE A 30 -5.88 -0.06 -0.70
N ILE A 31 -6.51 -0.03 0.48
CA ILE A 31 -6.09 -0.84 1.63
C ILE A 31 -6.12 -2.33 1.27
N ALA A 32 -7.20 -2.81 0.66
CA ALA A 32 -7.34 -4.20 0.26
C ALA A 32 -6.28 -4.59 -0.78
N GLY A 33 -6.07 -3.76 -1.81
CA GLY A 33 -5.05 -4.01 -2.84
C GLY A 33 -3.64 -4.09 -2.27
N ALA A 34 -3.28 -3.24 -1.29
CA ALA A 34 -1.95 -3.25 -0.66
C ALA A 34 -1.68 -4.55 0.10
N ILE A 35 -2.70 -5.10 0.74
CA ILE A 35 -2.61 -6.41 1.41
C ILE A 35 -2.52 -7.54 0.38
N LEU A 36 -3.31 -7.45 -0.70
CA LEU A 36 -3.40 -8.50 -1.70
C LEU A 36 -2.17 -8.60 -2.61
N THR A 37 -1.47 -7.49 -2.85
CA THR A 37 -0.30 -7.38 -3.76
C THR A 37 0.94 -8.12 -3.28
N GLN A 38 1.04 -8.43 -1.99
CA GLN A 38 2.21 -9.15 -1.45
C GLN A 38 2.44 -10.49 -2.17
N GLN A 39 3.60 -10.67 -2.80
CA GLN A 39 3.99 -11.91 -3.49
C GLN A 39 2.95 -12.41 -4.50
N THR A 40 2.40 -11.50 -5.32
CA THR A 40 1.48 -11.86 -6.40
C THR A 40 1.58 -10.88 -7.56
N THR A 41 0.98 -11.22 -8.69
CA THR A 41 0.90 -10.32 -9.85
C THR A 41 -0.30 -9.39 -9.73
N TRP A 42 -0.18 -8.17 -10.24
CA TRP A 42 -1.29 -7.20 -10.23
C TRP A 42 -2.55 -7.76 -10.90
N LYS A 43 -2.40 -8.49 -12.02
CA LYS A 43 -3.51 -9.19 -12.71
C LYS A 43 -4.33 -10.10 -11.79
N ASN A 44 -3.69 -10.77 -10.82
CA ASN A 44 -4.41 -11.61 -9.85
C ASN A 44 -5.07 -10.78 -8.74
N VAL A 45 -4.46 -9.65 -8.35
CA VAL A 45 -5.06 -8.69 -7.43
C VAL A 45 -6.33 -8.10 -8.03
N GLU A 46 -6.29 -7.65 -9.28
CA GLU A 46 -7.46 -7.10 -9.98
C GLU A 46 -8.62 -8.08 -10.00
N LYS A 47 -8.36 -9.35 -10.33
CA LYS A 47 -9.37 -10.42 -10.28
C LYS A 47 -9.97 -10.57 -8.88
N ALA A 48 -9.15 -10.59 -7.84
CA ALA A 48 -9.62 -10.73 -6.46
C ALA A 48 -10.42 -9.50 -5.99
N ILE A 49 -9.98 -8.29 -6.35
CA ILE A 49 -10.71 -7.04 -6.08
C ILE A 49 -12.05 -7.07 -6.81
N GLU A 50 -12.10 -7.44 -8.07
CA GLU A 50 -13.37 -7.54 -8.82
C GLU A 50 -14.33 -8.56 -8.21
N ASN A 51 -13.83 -9.72 -7.77
CA ASN A 51 -14.64 -10.71 -7.05
C ASN A 51 -15.22 -10.14 -5.75
N LEU A 52 -14.41 -9.46 -4.94
CA LEU A 52 -14.88 -8.79 -3.72
C LEU A 52 -15.90 -7.69 -4.04
N ARG A 53 -15.71 -6.95 -5.15
CA ARG A 53 -16.58 -5.87 -5.59
C ARG A 53 -17.98 -6.38 -5.95
N LYS A 54 -18.04 -7.42 -6.78
CA LYS A 54 -19.30 -8.07 -7.21
C LYS A 54 -20.12 -8.58 -6.01
N GLU A 55 -19.44 -9.01 -4.96
CA GLU A 55 -20.06 -9.47 -3.71
C GLU A 55 -20.30 -8.35 -2.68
N HIS A 56 -20.12 -7.09 -3.07
CA HIS A 56 -20.25 -5.90 -2.21
C HIS A 56 -19.39 -5.95 -0.93
N LEU A 57 -18.24 -6.63 -0.98
CA LEU A 57 -17.34 -6.78 0.17
C LEU A 57 -16.23 -5.73 0.24
N LEU A 58 -16.11 -4.82 -0.73
CA LEU A 58 -15.12 -3.74 -0.72
C LEU A 58 -15.52 -2.55 0.17
N SER A 59 -15.93 -2.83 1.40
CA SER A 59 -16.08 -1.82 2.46
C SER A 59 -15.59 -2.37 3.79
N VAL A 60 -15.17 -1.48 4.69
CA VAL A 60 -14.65 -1.87 6.01
C VAL A 60 -15.65 -2.75 6.77
N LYS A 61 -16.94 -2.35 6.76
CA LYS A 61 -18.01 -3.08 7.44
C LYS A 61 -18.26 -4.44 6.79
N ASN A 62 -18.52 -4.48 5.49
CA ASN A 62 -18.94 -5.70 4.81
C ASN A 62 -17.81 -6.75 4.83
N LEU A 63 -16.55 -6.34 4.63
CA LEU A 63 -15.41 -7.26 4.72
C LEU A 63 -15.18 -7.75 6.15
N GLY A 64 -15.36 -6.89 7.14
CA GLY A 64 -15.21 -7.23 8.57
C GLY A 64 -16.26 -8.26 9.04
N GLU A 65 -17.50 -8.12 8.56
CA GLU A 65 -18.62 -8.98 8.95
C GLU A 65 -18.68 -10.29 8.12
N ALA A 66 -18.17 -10.29 6.89
CA ALA A 66 -18.25 -11.45 6.00
C ALA A 66 -17.58 -12.72 6.58
N PRO A 67 -18.16 -13.93 6.35
CA PRO A 67 -17.53 -15.18 6.75
C PRO A 67 -16.12 -15.32 6.14
N LEU A 68 -15.14 -15.75 6.94
CA LEU A 68 -13.75 -15.88 6.47
C LEU A 68 -13.64 -16.77 5.23
N ARG A 69 -14.36 -17.90 5.21
CA ARG A 69 -14.42 -18.82 4.07
C ARG A 69 -14.95 -18.16 2.79
N LYS A 70 -15.84 -17.15 2.89
CA LYS A 70 -16.33 -16.40 1.72
C LYS A 70 -15.21 -15.54 1.14
N ILE A 71 -14.48 -14.81 1.99
CA ILE A 71 -13.32 -13.99 1.57
C ILE A 71 -12.25 -14.87 0.93
N GLU A 72 -11.92 -16.01 1.55
CA GLU A 72 -10.93 -16.96 1.04
C GLU A 72 -11.24 -17.45 -0.38
N LYS A 73 -12.52 -17.75 -0.66
CA LYS A 73 -12.96 -18.16 -2.01
C LYS A 73 -12.75 -17.03 -3.03
N LEU A 74 -13.13 -15.80 -2.68
CA LEU A 74 -13.09 -14.64 -3.58
C LEU A 74 -11.66 -14.19 -3.90
N VAL A 75 -10.76 -14.29 -2.92
CA VAL A 75 -9.35 -13.88 -3.08
C VAL A 75 -8.41 -15.04 -3.39
N ARG A 76 -8.93 -16.22 -3.71
CA ARG A 76 -8.13 -17.39 -4.13
C ARG A 76 -7.08 -17.10 -5.22
N PRO A 77 -7.33 -16.23 -6.22
CA PRO A 77 -6.34 -15.93 -7.27
C PRO A 77 -5.00 -15.36 -6.78
N VAL A 78 -4.94 -14.68 -5.63
CA VAL A 78 -3.74 -13.92 -5.22
C VAL A 78 -2.64 -14.76 -4.56
N GLY A 79 -2.81 -16.07 -4.40
CA GLY A 79 -1.88 -16.91 -3.63
C GLY A 79 -1.86 -16.53 -2.14
N TYR A 80 -1.43 -17.44 -1.26
CA TYR A 80 -1.47 -17.26 0.21
C TYR A 80 -2.83 -16.74 0.71
N TYR A 81 -3.91 -17.06 -0.01
CA TYR A 81 -5.21 -16.41 0.12
C TYR A 81 -5.82 -16.59 1.51
N ARG A 82 -5.55 -17.71 2.19
CA ARG A 82 -5.99 -17.95 3.57
C ARG A 82 -5.40 -16.93 4.54
N GLN A 83 -4.10 -16.67 4.42
CA GLN A 83 -3.41 -15.70 5.27
C GLN A 83 -3.83 -14.27 4.91
N LYS A 84 -3.89 -13.93 3.62
CA LYS A 84 -4.36 -12.61 3.16
C LYS A 84 -5.81 -12.33 3.56
N SER A 85 -6.69 -13.33 3.55
CA SER A 85 -8.08 -13.19 4.02
C SER A 85 -8.16 -12.87 5.50
N LYS A 86 -7.30 -13.49 6.33
CA LYS A 86 -7.18 -13.16 7.76
C LYS A 86 -6.66 -11.74 7.96
N HIS A 87 -5.68 -11.30 7.16
CA HIS A 87 -5.15 -9.94 7.23
C HIS A 87 -6.22 -8.90 6.85
N LEU A 88 -6.92 -9.11 5.73
CA LEU A 88 -8.04 -8.27 5.28
C LEU A 88 -9.11 -8.10 6.37
N LYS A 89 -9.53 -9.22 6.98
CA LYS A 89 -10.52 -9.21 8.05
C LYS A 89 -9.99 -8.56 9.33
N GLY A 90 -8.72 -8.80 9.68
CA GLY A 90 -8.07 -8.18 10.84
C GLY A 90 -7.96 -6.66 10.71
N VAL A 91 -7.56 -6.14 9.55
CA VAL A 91 -7.51 -4.70 9.27
C VAL A 91 -8.92 -4.10 9.30
N SER A 92 -9.91 -4.78 8.73
CA SER A 92 -11.31 -4.32 8.76
C SER A 92 -11.84 -4.23 10.19
N ALA A 93 -11.62 -5.27 11.01
CA ALA A 93 -12.02 -5.29 12.41
C ALA A 93 -11.33 -4.17 13.22
N TYR A 94 -10.04 -3.90 12.97
CA TYR A 94 -9.33 -2.79 13.58
C TYR A 94 -9.97 -1.44 13.23
N LEU A 95 -10.24 -1.19 11.96
CA LEU A 95 -10.87 0.06 11.51
C LEU A 95 -12.30 0.23 12.06
N LEU A 96 -13.09 -0.85 12.14
CA LEU A 96 -14.40 -0.81 12.80
C LEU A 96 -14.26 -0.42 14.29
N LYS A 97 -13.34 -1.05 15.01
CA LYS A 97 -13.13 -0.80 16.44
C LYS A 97 -12.65 0.63 16.72
N HIS A 98 -11.70 1.13 15.93
CA HIS A 98 -10.98 2.37 16.25
C HIS A 98 -11.51 3.63 15.55
N CYS A 99 -12.24 3.47 14.44
CA CYS A 99 -12.85 4.60 13.73
C CYS A 99 -14.26 4.33 13.20
N ARG A 100 -14.93 3.24 13.63
CA ARG A 100 -16.26 2.84 13.13
C ARG A 100 -16.32 2.69 11.60
N GLY A 101 -15.17 2.38 10.98
CA GLY A 101 -15.02 2.30 9.53
C GLY A 101 -14.89 3.62 8.78
N ASP A 102 -14.87 4.77 9.47
CA ASP A 102 -14.62 6.06 8.84
C ASP A 102 -13.13 6.24 8.55
N LEU A 103 -12.75 6.04 7.28
CA LEU A 103 -11.38 6.19 6.80
C LEU A 103 -10.91 7.65 6.78
N ASN A 104 -11.81 8.63 6.62
CA ASN A 104 -11.41 10.03 6.68
C ASN A 104 -11.02 10.41 8.12
N LYS A 105 -11.80 9.95 9.11
CA LYS A 105 -11.42 10.09 10.52
C LYS A 105 -10.12 9.36 10.84
N PHE A 106 -9.93 8.15 10.31
CA PHE A 106 -8.70 7.39 10.50
C PHE A 106 -7.48 8.17 9.99
N PHE A 107 -7.50 8.59 8.72
CA PHE A 107 -6.36 9.25 8.07
C PHE A 107 -6.12 10.70 8.55
N ARG A 108 -6.99 11.30 9.38
CA ARG A 108 -6.71 12.60 10.04
C ARG A 108 -5.58 12.54 11.07
N LYS A 109 -5.26 11.35 11.61
CA LYS A 109 -4.16 11.16 12.55
C LYS A 109 -2.80 11.53 11.92
N GLU A 110 -1.82 11.81 12.78
CA GLU A 110 -0.43 12.03 12.37
C GLU A 110 0.14 10.80 11.65
N THR A 111 0.91 11.00 10.59
CA THR A 111 1.53 9.93 9.78
C THR A 111 2.33 8.95 10.62
N LYS A 112 3.11 9.43 11.61
CA LYS A 112 3.93 8.57 12.48
C LYS A 112 3.07 7.65 13.35
N THR A 113 1.97 8.18 13.88
CA THR A 113 0.99 7.42 14.68
C THR A 113 0.30 6.38 13.82
N LEU A 114 -0.18 6.75 12.63
CA LEU A 114 -0.81 5.82 11.70
C LEU A 114 0.14 4.70 11.27
N ARG A 115 1.40 5.03 10.98
CA ARG A 115 2.40 4.02 10.59
C ARG A 115 2.62 3.00 11.70
N LYS A 116 2.74 3.45 12.96
CA LYS A 116 2.86 2.56 14.12
C LYS A 116 1.61 1.67 14.27
N GLU A 117 0.42 2.25 14.15
CA GLU A 117 -0.84 1.51 14.20
C GLU A 117 -0.92 0.41 13.14
N LEU A 118 -0.59 0.75 11.88
CA LEU A 118 -0.60 -0.20 10.76
C LEU A 118 0.43 -1.32 10.95
N LEU A 119 1.65 -1.01 11.40
CA LEU A 119 2.71 -2.00 11.62
C LEU A 119 2.42 -2.98 12.76
N MET A 120 1.54 -2.63 13.70
CA MET A 120 1.09 -3.57 14.74
C MET A 120 0.08 -4.60 14.21
N LEU A 121 -0.51 -4.37 13.03
CA LEU A 121 -1.48 -5.29 12.46
C LEU A 121 -0.76 -6.48 11.83
N ARG A 122 -1.16 -7.68 12.26
CA ARG A 122 -0.60 -8.93 11.74
C ARG A 122 -0.72 -8.97 10.22
N GLY A 123 0.41 -9.15 9.54
CA GLY A 123 0.46 -9.24 8.08
C GLY A 123 0.72 -7.93 7.35
N ILE A 124 0.85 -6.82 8.07
CA ILE A 124 1.18 -5.52 7.51
C ILE A 124 2.65 -5.22 7.77
N GLY A 125 3.47 -5.40 6.74
CA GLY A 125 4.89 -5.01 6.75
C GLY A 125 5.09 -3.53 6.41
N LYS A 126 6.34 -3.05 6.47
CA LYS A 126 6.71 -1.65 6.19
C LYS A 126 6.22 -1.17 4.82
N GLU A 127 6.43 -1.97 3.77
CA GLU A 127 5.99 -1.64 2.40
C GLU A 127 4.46 -1.50 2.29
N THR A 128 3.70 -2.43 2.87
CA THR A 128 2.23 -2.39 2.88
C THR A 128 1.71 -1.22 3.71
N ALA A 129 2.28 -0.97 4.89
CA ALA A 129 1.89 0.17 5.73
C ALA A 129 2.13 1.49 4.98
N ASP A 130 3.30 1.65 4.37
CA ASP A 130 3.68 2.87 3.67
C ASP A 130 2.86 3.04 2.38
N SER A 131 2.50 1.96 1.69
CA SER A 131 1.56 2.00 0.55
C SER A 131 0.17 2.47 0.99
N ILE A 132 -0.36 1.97 2.11
CA ILE A 132 -1.65 2.43 2.65
C ILE A 132 -1.58 3.92 3.00
N LEU A 133 -0.51 4.36 3.67
CA LEU A 133 -0.33 5.76 4.05
C LEU A 133 -0.25 6.67 2.85
N LEU A 134 0.55 6.31 1.85
CA LEU A 134 0.74 7.13 0.65
C LEU A 134 -0.54 7.21 -0.17
N TYR A 135 -1.15 6.07 -0.48
CA TYR A 135 -2.18 6.02 -1.51
C TYR A 135 -3.60 6.11 -0.98
N ALA A 136 -3.90 5.52 0.18
CA ALA A 136 -5.22 5.66 0.80
C ALA A 136 -5.28 6.88 1.74
N GLY A 137 -4.16 7.18 2.40
CA GLY A 137 -4.05 8.26 3.37
C GLY A 137 -3.53 9.58 2.83
N GLU A 138 -3.07 9.62 1.57
CA GLU A 138 -2.47 10.80 0.92
C GLU A 138 -1.35 11.42 1.79
N LYS A 139 -0.58 10.58 2.49
CA LYS A 139 0.53 11.00 3.35
C LYS A 139 1.83 10.98 2.54
N ARG A 140 2.71 11.97 2.81
CA ARG A 140 4.07 12.05 2.24
C ARG A 140 4.97 10.96 2.84
N VAL A 141 4.78 9.72 2.39
CA VAL A 141 5.57 8.56 2.78
C VAL A 141 6.07 7.91 1.50
N PHE A 142 7.38 7.73 1.39
CA PHE A 142 7.95 7.06 0.23
C PHE A 142 7.87 5.53 0.40
N VAL A 143 7.46 4.80 -0.64
CA VAL A 143 7.36 3.33 -0.61
C VAL A 143 8.63 2.72 -1.17
N ILE A 144 9.24 1.78 -0.44
CA ILE A 144 10.43 1.07 -0.90
C ILE A 144 10.09 -0.38 -1.22
N ASP A 145 9.79 -0.63 -2.49
CA ASP A 145 9.54 -1.97 -3.01
C ASP A 145 10.81 -2.62 -3.57
N ALA A 146 10.68 -3.86 -4.06
CA ALA A 146 11.77 -4.59 -4.69
C ALA A 146 12.32 -3.90 -5.95
N TYR A 147 11.47 -3.18 -6.69
CA TYR A 147 11.86 -2.50 -7.92
C TYR A 147 12.70 -1.25 -7.64
N THR A 148 12.30 -0.45 -6.66
CA THR A 148 13.05 0.70 -6.15
C THR A 148 14.45 0.27 -5.71
N ARG A 149 14.55 -0.80 -4.91
CA ARG A 149 15.84 -1.36 -4.48
C ARG A 149 16.69 -1.78 -5.66
N ARG A 150 16.11 -2.49 -6.63
CA ARG A 150 16.83 -2.97 -7.82
C ARG A 150 17.35 -1.82 -8.69
N VAL A 151 16.57 -0.76 -8.84
CA VAL A 151 17.00 0.46 -9.57
C VAL A 151 18.19 1.10 -8.86
N LEU A 152 18.10 1.33 -7.55
CA LEU A 152 19.20 1.92 -6.79
C LEU A 152 20.47 1.07 -6.82
N GLN A 153 20.34 -0.26 -6.75
CA GLN A 153 21.48 -1.17 -6.87
C GLN A 153 22.16 -1.04 -8.22
N ARG A 154 21.39 -1.05 -9.31
CA ARG A 154 21.93 -0.94 -10.68
C ARG A 154 22.60 0.40 -10.96
N LEU A 155 22.17 1.46 -10.27
CA LEU A 155 22.74 2.80 -10.37
C LEU A 155 23.87 3.06 -9.36
N ASN A 156 24.28 2.06 -8.56
CA ASN A 156 25.24 2.21 -7.47
C ASN A 156 24.86 3.33 -6.46
N LEU A 157 23.56 3.57 -6.30
CA LEU A 157 22.99 4.53 -5.34
C LEU A 157 22.54 3.87 -4.03
N LEU A 158 22.52 2.53 -3.98
CA LEU A 158 22.14 1.80 -2.77
C LEU A 158 23.32 1.69 -1.81
N VAL A 159 23.38 2.58 -0.83
CA VAL A 159 24.42 2.55 0.22
C VAL A 159 24.06 1.58 1.36
N GLU A 160 22.77 1.30 1.56
CA GLU A 160 22.31 0.42 2.65
C GLU A 160 21.02 -0.33 2.28
N ASN A 161 20.86 -1.56 2.81
CA ASN A 161 19.72 -2.44 2.51
C ASN A 161 18.57 -2.35 3.54
N ASP A 162 18.66 -1.49 4.56
CA ASP A 162 17.56 -1.28 5.50
C ASP A 162 16.43 -0.45 4.87
N TYR A 163 15.20 -0.96 4.98
CA TYR A 163 14.02 -0.31 4.42
C TYR A 163 13.86 1.14 4.89
N ASP A 164 14.00 1.40 6.19
CA ASP A 164 13.71 2.72 6.75
C ASP A 164 14.79 3.73 6.42
N LYS A 165 16.05 3.29 6.31
CA LYS A 165 17.16 4.14 5.86
C LYS A 165 17.00 4.54 4.40
N ILE A 166 16.64 3.62 3.51
CA ILE A 166 16.36 3.94 2.10
C ILE A 166 15.18 4.90 2.01
N ARG A 167 14.07 4.62 2.72
CA ARG A 167 12.89 5.50 2.73
C ARG A 167 13.25 6.93 3.14
N ARG A 168 13.99 7.09 4.24
CA ARG A 168 14.44 8.40 4.73
C ARG A 168 15.37 9.09 3.73
N PHE A 169 16.19 8.34 3.01
CA PHE A 169 17.05 8.89 1.96
C PHE A 169 16.23 9.55 0.85
N PHE A 170 15.15 8.92 0.36
CA PHE A 170 14.24 9.58 -0.60
C PHE A 170 13.51 10.77 0.04
N GLU A 171 12.90 10.59 1.22
CA GLU A 171 12.11 11.63 1.89
C GLU A 171 12.93 12.90 2.24
N LYS A 172 14.25 12.77 2.40
CA LYS A 172 15.16 13.90 2.65
C LYS A 172 15.60 14.62 1.37
N ASN A 173 15.70 13.91 0.25
CA ASN A 173 16.33 14.40 -0.98
C ASN A 173 15.34 14.67 -2.12
N LEU A 174 14.06 14.30 -1.97
CA LEU A 174 13.00 14.67 -2.90
C LEU A 174 12.23 15.91 -2.41
N PRO A 175 11.70 16.74 -3.34
CA PRO A 175 10.79 17.82 -3.00
C PRO A 175 9.60 17.33 -2.18
N LYS A 176 9.15 18.14 -1.21
CA LYS A 176 8.00 17.80 -0.36
C LYS A 176 6.69 18.16 -1.06
N ASP A 177 6.41 17.54 -2.20
CA ASP A 177 5.11 17.64 -2.87
C ASP A 177 4.45 16.26 -3.01
N ILE A 178 3.12 16.21 -2.88
CA ILE A 178 2.29 15.03 -3.18
C ILE A 178 1.71 15.14 -4.59
N LYS A 179 1.62 16.35 -5.14
CA LYS A 179 1.09 16.62 -6.47
C LYS A 179 2.23 16.55 -7.48
N ILE A 180 2.27 15.44 -8.20
CA ILE A 180 2.91 15.32 -9.51
C ILE A 180 1.80 14.99 -10.48
#